data_AF-A0A658NK36-F1
#
_entry.id   AF-A0A658NK36-F1
#
_cell.length_a   1.000
_cell.length_b   1.000
_cell.length_c   1.000
_cell.angle_alpha   90.00
_cell.angle_beta   90.00
_cell.angle_gamma   90.00
#
_symmetry.space_group_name_H-M   'P 1'
#
loop_
_entity.id
_entity.type
_entity.pdbx_description
1 polymer ?
#
loop_
_entity_poly.entity_id
_entity_poly.type
_entity_poly.pdbx_seq_one_letter_code
_entity_poly.pdbx_strand_id
1 'polypeptide(L)'
;DMEIRLGAGAFVCGEETALIASVEGLRGYPRPRPPFPSVKGLWGKPTAINNVETLANVPYIYLKGGDAFAAIGSEGSKGTKVFALTG
;
A
#
# COMPACT_ATOMS: atom_id res chain seq x y z
N ASP A 1 10.39 13.69 6.20
CA ASP A 1 9.13 14.46 6.14
C ASP A 1 7.95 13.56 5.91
N MET A 2 6.74 14.07 6.18
CA MET A 2 5.48 13.36 5.99
C MET A 2 4.47 14.33 5.38
N GLU A 3 3.85 13.91 4.28
CA GLU A 3 2.81 14.68 3.61
C GLU A 3 1.50 13.89 3.61
N ILE A 4 0.39 14.60 3.80
CA ILE A 4 -0.97 14.04 3.68
C ILE A 4 -1.59 14.63 2.43
N ARG A 5 -2.14 13.77 1.57
CA ARG A 5 -2.93 14.19 0.40
C ARG A 5 -4.33 13.61 0.48
N LEU A 6 -5.32 14.48 0.31
CA LEU A 6 -6.73 14.10 0.33
C LEU A 6 -7.18 13.71 -1.08
N GLY A 7 -7.80 12.55 -1.22
CA GLY A 7 -8.43 12.12 -2.47
C GLY A 7 -9.75 12.86 -2.72
N ALA A 8 -10.23 12.83 -3.97
CA ALA A 8 -11.44 13.55 -4.41
C ALA A 8 -12.63 12.63 -4.73
N GLY A 9 -12.67 11.42 -4.16
CA GLY A 9 -13.80 10.49 -4.33
C GLY A 9 -13.73 9.61 -5.59
N ALA A 10 -12.73 8.73 -5.67
CA ALA A 10 -12.61 7.77 -6.76
C ALA A 10 -12.12 6.40 -6.26
N PHE A 11 -12.95 5.37 -6.37
CA PHE A 11 -12.60 4.01 -5.96
C PHE A 11 -11.38 3.46 -6.72
N VAL A 12 -11.28 3.78 -8.02
CA VAL A 12 -10.15 3.36 -8.87
C VAL A 12 -8.81 3.89 -8.38
N CYS A 13 -8.77 5.02 -7.66
CA CYS A 13 -7.54 5.54 -7.06
C CYS A 13 -7.03 4.69 -5.88
N GLY A 14 -7.72 3.61 -5.50
CA GLY A 14 -7.14 2.55 -4.67
C GLY A 14 -6.16 1.65 -5.43
N GLU A 15 -6.15 1.68 -6.76
CA GLU A 15 -5.17 0.99 -7.60
C GLU A 15 -3.85 1.79 -7.62
N GLU A 16 -2.72 1.07 -7.60
CA GLU A 16 -1.38 1.62 -7.41
C GLU A 16 -1.02 2.75 -8.39
N THR A 17 -1.19 2.51 -9.70
CA THR A 17 -0.80 3.49 -10.73
C THR A 17 -1.82 4.62 -10.88
N ALA A 18 -3.11 4.34 -10.64
CA ALA A 18 -4.17 5.35 -10.58
C ALA A 18 -3.97 6.30 -9.38
N LEU A 19 -3.54 5.78 -8.23
CA LEU A 19 -3.20 6.58 -7.05
C LEU A 19 -2.06 7.55 -7.36
N ILE A 20 -0.99 7.07 -8.02
CA ILE A 20 0.13 7.93 -8.43
C ILE A 20 -0.35 9.05 -9.35
N ALA A 21 -1.14 8.72 -10.38
CA ALA A 21 -1.69 9.72 -11.29
C ALA A 21 -2.53 10.77 -10.53
N SER A 22 -3.35 10.33 -9.58
CA SER A 22 -4.14 11.23 -8.73
C SER A 22 -3.27 12.15 -7.88
N VAL A 23 -2.17 11.64 -7.31
CA VAL A 23 -1.19 12.43 -6.54
C VAL A 23 -0.48 13.46 -7.43
N GLU A 24 -0.22 13.11 -8.69
CA GLU A 24 0.37 13.99 -9.71
C GLU A 24 -0.61 15.04 -10.26
N GLY A 25 -1.87 15.06 -9.80
CA GLY A 25 -2.90 15.98 -10.28
C GLY A 25 -3.48 15.58 -11.65
N LEU A 26 -3.19 14.35 -12.10
CA LEU A 26 -3.72 13.78 -13.32
C LEU A 26 -5.01 12.99 -13.01
N ARG A 27 -5.73 12.63 -14.07
CA ARG A 27 -6.86 11.72 -13.94
C ARG A 27 -6.37 10.34 -13.48
N GLY A 28 -6.99 9.80 -12.44
CA GLY A 28 -6.65 8.52 -11.81
C GLY A 28 -6.98 7.29 -12.66
N TYR A 29 -6.37 7.17 -13.83
CA TYR A 29 -6.46 5.97 -14.66
C TYR A 29 -5.27 5.04 -14.39
N PRO A 30 -5.51 3.72 -14.27
CA PRO A 30 -4.44 2.76 -14.22
C PRO A 30 -3.56 2.86 -15.47
N ARG A 31 -2.24 2.79 -15.28
CA ARG A 31 -1.27 2.79 -16.38
C ARG A 31 -0.83 1.34 -16.65
N PRO A 32 -0.74 0.92 -17.93
CA PRO A 32 -0.19 -0.39 -18.26
C PRO A 32 1.27 -0.46 -17.81
N ARG A 33 1.64 -1.62 -17.26
CA ARG A 33 3.01 -1.97 -16.85
C ARG A 33 3.62 -2.83 -17.96
N PRO A 34 4.93 -2.77 -18.23
CA PRO A 34 5.99 -1.99 -17.56
C PRO A 34 6.12 -0.51 -18.02
N PRO A 35 6.82 0.36 -17.26
CA PRO A 35 7.55 0.05 -16.01
C PRO A 35 6.61 -0.09 -14.79
N PHE A 36 7.03 -0.90 -13.82
CA PHE A 36 6.38 -0.96 -12.52
C PHE A 36 6.72 0.29 -11.68
N PRO A 37 5.85 0.72 -10.75
CA PRO A 37 6.11 1.88 -9.89
C PRO A 37 7.40 1.79 -9.08
N SER A 38 7.81 0.58 -8.69
CA SER A 38 9.09 0.31 -8.02
C SER A 38 10.31 0.73 -8.85
N VAL A 39 10.17 0.81 -10.18
CA VAL A 39 11.22 1.30 -11.10
C VAL A 39 10.97 2.76 -11.45
N LYS A 40 9.73 3.11 -11.81
CA LYS A 40 9.34 4.46 -12.22
C LYS A 40 7.88 4.75 -11.83
N GLY A 41 7.69 5.35 -10.67
CA GLY A 41 6.39 5.70 -10.09
C GLY A 41 6.19 7.21 -9.98
N LEU A 42 5.94 7.69 -8.77
CA LEU A 42 5.63 9.09 -8.46
C LEU A 42 6.76 10.02 -8.90
N TRP A 43 6.41 11.02 -9.72
CA TRP A 43 7.34 11.97 -10.33
C TRP A 43 8.49 11.31 -11.08
N GLY A 44 8.22 10.13 -11.66
CA GLY A 44 9.21 9.35 -12.39
C GLY A 44 10.30 8.71 -11.52
N LYS A 45 10.14 8.68 -10.20
CA LYS A 45 11.10 8.05 -9.26
C LYS A 45 10.62 6.68 -8.81
N PRO A 46 11.55 5.75 -8.46
CA PRO A 46 11.21 4.51 -7.77
C PRO A 46 10.26 4.76 -6.59
N THR A 47 9.11 4.11 -6.57
CA THR A 47 8.06 4.33 -5.57
C THR A 47 7.52 2.99 -5.09
N ALA A 48 7.42 2.82 -3.77
CA ALA A 48 6.77 1.69 -3.13
C ALA A 48 5.45 2.15 -2.50
N ILE A 49 4.35 1.52 -2.90
CA ILE A 49 3.02 1.78 -2.34
C ILE A 49 2.66 0.60 -1.44
N ASN A 50 2.31 0.91 -0.20
CA ASN A 50 1.90 -0.08 0.79
C ASN A 50 0.55 0.30 1.38
N ASN A 51 -0.25 -0.71 1.70
CA ASN A 51 -1.49 -0.49 2.44
C ASN A 51 -1.17 -0.03 3.87
N VAL A 52 -2.11 0.70 4.47
CA VAL A 52 -2.04 1.15 5.86
C VAL A 52 -1.79 0.00 6.83
N GLU A 53 -2.51 -1.12 6.71
CA GLU A 53 -2.35 -2.28 7.60
C GLU A 53 -0.96 -2.92 7.46
N THR A 54 -0.42 -2.99 6.23
CA THR A 54 0.94 -3.48 5.99
C THR A 54 1.96 -2.63 6.76
N LEU A 55 1.90 -1.30 6.63
CA LEU A 55 2.82 -0.41 7.34
C LEU A 55 2.60 -0.41 8.85
N ALA A 56 1.35 -0.55 9.32
CA ALA A 56 1.02 -0.62 10.73
C ALA A 56 1.62 -1.86 11.43
N ASN A 57 1.84 -2.94 10.70
CA ASN A 57 2.50 -4.15 11.22
C ASN A 57 4.03 -4.02 11.32
N VAL A 58 4.66 -3.10 10.56
CA VAL A 58 6.13 -2.97 10.51
C VAL A 58 6.75 -2.67 11.89
N PRO A 59 6.25 -1.71 12.70
CA PRO A 59 6.82 -1.46 14.03
C PRO A 59 6.77 -2.68 14.95
N TYR A 60 5.68 -3.45 14.92
CA TYR A 60 5.56 -4.68 15.71
C TYR A 60 6.59 -5.72 15.27
N ILE A 61 6.69 -5.96 13.96
CA ILE A 61 7.67 -6.90 13.37
C ILE A 61 9.10 -6.46 13.71
N TYR A 62 9.40 -5.16 13.64
CA TYR A 62 10.71 -4.62 13.98
C TYR A 62 11.07 -4.86 15.46
N LEU A 63 10.11 -4.63 16.37
CA LEU A 63 10.34 -4.74 17.82
C LEU A 63 10.30 -6.19 18.35
N LYS A 64 9.55 -7.09 17.71
CA LYS A 64 9.31 -8.46 18.19
C LYS A 64 9.92 -9.54 17.30
N GLY A 65 10.39 -9.19 16.12
CA GLY A 65 10.93 -10.12 15.13
C GLY A 65 9.86 -10.72 14.23
N GLY A 66 10.31 -11.15 13.04
CA GLY A 66 9.45 -11.80 12.04
C GLY A 66 8.86 -13.12 12.53
N ASP A 67 9.60 -13.91 13.31
CA ASP A 67 9.14 -15.19 13.86
C ASP A 67 7.94 -15.02 14.80
N ALA A 68 7.95 -13.97 15.62
CA ALA A 68 6.83 -13.65 16.51
C ALA A 68 5.57 -13.29 15.72
N PHE A 69 5.71 -12.54 14.63
CA PHE A 69 4.61 -12.24 13.72
C PHE A 69 4.13 -13.49 12.97
N ALA A 70 5.06 -14.35 12.52
CA ALA A 70 4.79 -15.56 11.75
C ALA A 70 4.30 -16.77 12.57
N ALA A 71 4.35 -16.68 13.91
CA ALA A 71 3.80 -17.68 14.81
C ALA A 71 2.26 -17.76 14.75
N ILE A 72 1.60 -16.74 14.19
CA ILE A 72 0.15 -16.68 14.00
C ILE A 72 -0.17 -16.83 12.50
N GLY A 73 -1.30 -17.47 12.19
CA GLY A 73 -1.78 -17.66 10.82
C GLY A 73 -1.44 -19.04 10.25
N SER A 74 -1.58 -19.20 8.93
CA SER A 74 -1.30 -20.45 8.21
C SER A 74 0.13 -20.45 7.65
N GLU A 75 0.53 -21.52 6.96
CA GLU A 75 1.84 -21.58 6.29
C GLU A 75 1.98 -20.48 5.22
N GLY A 76 0.94 -20.27 4.41
CA GLY A 76 0.95 -19.27 3.33
C GLY A 76 0.53 -17.85 3.75
N SER A 77 -0.09 -17.68 4.93
CA SER A 77 -0.63 -16.39 5.39
C SER A 77 -0.26 -16.15 6.85
N LYS A 78 0.84 -15.42 7.05
CA LYS A 78 1.43 -15.12 8.38
C LYS A 78 0.87 -13.86 9.01
N GLY A 79 0.79 -13.85 10.33
CA GLY A 79 0.33 -12.73 11.14
C GLY A 79 -1.17 -12.69 11.33
N THR A 80 -1.67 -11.50 11.66
CA THR A 80 -3.09 -11.23 11.88
C THR A 80 -3.68 -10.44 10.70
N LYS A 81 -5.01 -10.45 10.60
CA LYS A 81 -5.76 -9.70 9.59
C LYS A 81 -6.97 -9.03 10.24
N VAL A 82 -7.17 -7.76 9.95
CA VAL A 82 -8.36 -7.02 10.41
C VAL A 82 -9.56 -7.36 9.50
N PHE A 83 -10.67 -7.76 10.12
CA PHE A 83 -11.94 -8.00 9.44
C PHE A 83 -12.95 -6.91 9.80
N ALA A 84 -13.43 -6.17 8.80
CA ALA A 84 -14.51 -5.21 8.97
C ALA A 84 -15.86 -5.92 8.83
N LEU A 85 -16.50 -6.24 9.95
CA LEU A 85 -17.84 -6.85 10.00
C LEU A 85 -18.91 -5.75 10.09
N THR A 86 -19.88 -5.77 9.18
CA THR A 86 -20.95 -4.77 9.10
C THR A 86 -22.24 -5.40 8.56
N GLY A 87 -23.37 -4.77 8.86
CA GLY A 87 -24.74 -5.15 8.47
C GLY A 87 -25.73 -4.14 9.03
#